data_AF-A0A9X2FB51-F1
#
_entry.id   AF-A0A9X2FB51-F1
#
_cell.length_a   1.000
_cell.length_b   1.000
_cell.length_c   1.000
_cell.angle_alpha   90.00
_cell.angle_beta   90.00
_cell.angle_gamma   90.00
#
_symmetry.space_group_name_H-M   'P 1'
#
loop_
_entity.id
_entity.type
_entity.pdbx_description
1 polymer ?
#
loop_
_entity_poly.entity_id
_entity_poly.type
_entity_poly.pdbx_seq_one_letter_code
_entity_poly.pdbx_strand_id
1 'polypeptide(L)'
;MEVLPIFILFAFLALVIRLCAGAMDGDRVGQYIRSQGGEVLESHWSPFGRGWFGEKNDRIYEVRYRDRAGDTHHATVKTSMFSGVYLTDDRIVQRASTEQPNREESLEWENARLRQRVAELERESER
;
A
#
# COMPACT_ATOMS: atom_id res chain seq x y z
N MET A 1 -12.74 -49.38 2.27
CA MET A 1 -12.78 -48.32 1.23
C MET A 1 -13.80 -47.21 1.53
N GLU A 2 -14.68 -47.35 2.55
CA GLU A 2 -15.70 -46.33 2.85
C GLU A 2 -15.20 -45.08 3.60
N VAL A 3 -14.02 -45.16 4.22
CA VAL A 3 -13.42 -44.01 4.90
C VAL A 3 -12.81 -42.99 3.93
N LEU A 4 -12.38 -43.45 2.74
CA LEU A 4 -11.75 -42.61 1.71
C LEU A 4 -12.67 -41.46 1.24
N PRO A 5 -13.96 -41.70 0.88
CA PRO A 5 -14.85 -40.60 0.49
C PRO A 5 -15.14 -39.64 1.64
N ILE A 6 -15.15 -40.10 2.89
CA ILE A 6 -15.30 -39.23 4.07
C ILE A 6 -14.11 -38.29 4.18
N PHE A 7 -12.87 -38.80 4.06
CA PHE A 7 -11.68 -37.95 4.05
C PHE A 7 -11.64 -36.97 2.87
N ILE A 8 -12.05 -37.40 1.68
CA ILE A 8 -12.14 -36.53 0.50
C ILE A 8 -13.17 -35.42 0.74
N LEU A 9 -14.33 -35.74 1.32
CA LEU A 9 -15.36 -34.76 1.67
C LEU A 9 -14.83 -33.72 2.67
N PHE A 10 -14.15 -34.16 3.74
CA PHE A 10 -13.55 -33.25 4.72
C PHE A 10 -12.45 -32.38 4.10
N ALA A 11 -11.59 -32.94 3.25
CA ALA A 11 -10.55 -32.18 2.54
C ALA A 11 -11.17 -31.14 1.60
N PHE A 12 -12.21 -31.50 0.87
CA PHE A 12 -12.96 -30.58 0.01
C PHE A 12 -13.63 -29.47 0.83
N LEU A 13 -14.31 -29.83 1.92
CA LEU A 13 -14.95 -28.85 2.81
C LEU A 13 -13.93 -27.88 3.42
N ALA A 14 -12.77 -28.38 3.86
CA ALA A 14 -11.70 -27.54 4.37
C ALA A 14 -11.16 -26.57 3.30
N LEU A 15 -11.04 -27.03 2.05
CA LEU A 15 -10.65 -26.18 0.92
C LEU A 15 -11.69 -25.08 0.66
N VAL A 16 -12.97 -25.43 0.64
CA VAL A 16 -14.08 -24.47 0.45
C VAL A 16 -14.07 -23.42 1.56
N ILE A 17 -13.99 -23.85 2.83
CA ILE A 17 -13.91 -22.94 3.98
C ILE A 17 -12.71 -22.01 3.85
N ARG A 18 -11.54 -22.53 3.44
CA ARG A 18 -10.34 -21.73 3.23
C ARG A 18 -10.51 -20.67 2.14
N LEU A 19 -11.13 -21.02 1.01
CA LEU A 19 -11.37 -20.09 -0.10
C LEU A 19 -12.40 -19.01 0.31
N CYS A 20 -13.51 -19.40 0.94
CA CYS A 20 -14.53 -18.47 1.42
C CYS A 20 -13.96 -17.50 2.46
N ALA A 21 -13.15 -18.00 3.39
CA ALA A 21 -12.56 -17.15 4.41
C ALA A 21 -11.55 -16.15 3.82
N GLY A 22 -10.82 -16.51 2.76
CA GLY A 22 -9.94 -15.57 2.05
C GLY A 22 -10.70 -14.47 1.31
N ALA A 23 -11.84 -14.80 0.70
CA ALA A 23 -12.69 -13.83 0.00
C ALA A 23 -13.33 -12.81 0.96
N MET A 24 -13.83 -13.27 2.11
CA MET A 24 -14.43 -12.40 3.12
C MET A 24 -13.46 -11.36 3.69
N ASP A 25 -12.19 -11.71 3.83
CA ASP A 25 -11.18 -10.78 4.35
C ASP A 25 -10.82 -9.71 3.32
N GLY A 26 -10.73 -10.07 2.04
CA GLY A 26 -10.54 -9.09 0.95
C GLY A 26 -11.64 -8.04 0.94
N ASP A 27 -12.91 -8.46 1.10
CA ASP A 27 -14.06 -7.56 1.17
C ASP A 27 -14.02 -6.64 2.40
N ARG A 28 -13.62 -7.17 3.57
CA ARG A 28 -13.47 -6.38 4.80
C ARG A 28 -12.42 -5.29 4.67
N VAL A 29 -11.25 -5.63 4.13
CA VAL A 29 -10.16 -4.67 3.91
C VAL A 29 -10.58 -3.61 2.87
N GLY A 30 -11.23 -4.03 1.80
CA GLY A 30 -11.78 -3.12 0.79
C GLY A 30 -12.84 -2.18 1.36
N GLN A 31 -13.75 -2.67 2.19
CA GLN A 31 -14.72 -1.82 2.89
C GLN A 31 -14.05 -0.82 3.83
N TYR A 32 -13.04 -1.25 4.60
CA TYR A 32 -12.32 -0.37 5.51
C TYR A 32 -11.68 0.80 4.74
N ILE A 33 -10.94 0.52 3.67
CA ILE A 33 -10.26 1.54 2.87
C ILE A 33 -11.27 2.47 2.17
N ARG A 34 -12.36 1.93 1.63
CA ARG A 34 -13.45 2.75 1.05
C ARG A 34 -14.13 3.64 2.08
N SER A 35 -14.28 3.18 3.32
CA SER A 35 -14.85 4.00 4.41
C SER A 35 -13.98 5.21 4.76
N GLN A 36 -12.67 5.13 4.52
CA GLN A 36 -11.71 6.25 4.66
C GLN A 36 -11.65 7.15 3.42
N GLY A 37 -12.45 6.87 2.38
CA GLY A 37 -12.44 7.60 1.13
C GLY A 37 -11.33 7.19 0.15
N GLY A 38 -10.68 6.05 0.38
CA GLY A 38 -9.67 5.48 -0.51
C GLY A 38 -10.22 4.39 -1.43
N GLU A 39 -9.43 4.01 -2.43
CA GLU A 39 -9.73 2.94 -3.38
C GLU A 39 -8.65 1.85 -3.32
N VAL A 40 -9.04 0.59 -3.15
CA VAL A 40 -8.08 -0.52 -3.19
C VAL A 40 -7.68 -0.80 -4.63
N LEU A 41 -6.38 -0.72 -4.90
CA LEU A 41 -5.79 -1.04 -6.20
C LEU A 41 -5.40 -2.52 -6.26
N GLU A 42 -4.80 -3.03 -5.19
CA GLU A 42 -4.27 -4.39 -5.12
C GLU A 42 -4.33 -4.91 -3.68
N SER A 43 -4.60 -6.20 -3.52
CA SER A 43 -4.52 -6.89 -2.24
C SER A 43 -3.92 -8.27 -2.44
N HIS A 44 -2.86 -8.57 -1.69
CA HIS A 44 -2.18 -9.85 -1.73
C HIS A 44 -2.10 -10.45 -0.31
N TRP A 45 -2.42 -11.73 -0.18
CA TRP A 45 -2.29 -12.42 1.10
C TRP A 45 -0.83 -12.78 1.39
N SER A 46 -0.27 -12.28 2.49
CA SER A 46 1.14 -12.48 2.88
C SER A 46 1.21 -13.30 4.18
N PRO A 47 1.21 -14.65 4.12
CA PRO A 47 1.16 -15.51 5.30
C PRO A 47 2.33 -15.34 6.28
N PHE A 48 3.42 -14.70 5.85
CA PHE A 48 4.60 -14.39 6.65
C PHE A 48 4.97 -12.91 6.57
N GLY A 49 3.98 -12.05 6.34
CA GLY A 49 4.19 -10.61 6.27
C GLY A 49 4.80 -10.02 7.54
N ARG A 50 5.26 -8.78 7.45
CA ARG A 50 5.85 -8.06 8.59
C ARG A 50 4.86 -8.03 9.77
N GLY A 51 5.29 -8.52 10.93
CA GLY A 51 4.47 -8.59 12.14
C GLY A 51 3.73 -9.91 12.39
N TRP A 52 4.10 -11.01 11.71
CA TRP A 52 3.54 -12.36 11.93
C TRP A 52 3.98 -13.03 13.25
N PHE A 53 5.06 -12.55 13.89
CA PHE A 53 5.64 -13.17 15.08
C PHE A 53 4.84 -12.78 16.34
N GLY A 54 3.80 -13.54 16.69
CA GLY A 54 3.16 -13.44 18.01
C GLY A 54 1.66 -13.75 18.10
N GLU A 55 0.90 -13.66 17.01
CA GLU A 55 -0.56 -13.83 17.04
C GLU A 55 -1.02 -15.01 16.17
N LYS A 56 -1.54 -16.06 16.83
CA LYS A 56 -1.82 -17.38 16.23
C LYS A 56 -2.91 -17.40 15.14
N ASN A 57 -3.65 -16.31 14.92
CA ASN A 57 -4.81 -16.28 14.02
C ASN A 57 -4.90 -15.04 13.13
N ASP A 58 -3.87 -14.19 13.10
CA ASP A 58 -3.90 -12.97 12.31
C ASP A 58 -3.55 -13.26 10.85
N ARG A 59 -4.44 -12.90 9.94
CA ARG A 59 -4.20 -12.99 8.51
C ARG A 59 -3.65 -11.65 8.03
N ILE A 60 -2.45 -11.71 7.48
CA ILE A 60 -1.72 -10.53 7.02
C ILE A 60 -1.90 -10.40 5.51
N TYR A 61 -2.28 -9.20 5.09
CA TYR A 61 -2.41 -8.82 3.69
C TYR A 61 -1.48 -7.64 3.41
N GLU A 62 -0.87 -7.62 2.25
CA GLU A 62 -0.26 -6.41 1.71
C GLU A 62 -1.27 -5.77 0.78
N VAL A 63 -1.56 -4.48 0.99
CA VAL A 63 -2.52 -3.75 0.17
C VAL A 63 -1.89 -2.51 -0.41
N ARG A 64 -2.25 -2.25 -1.66
CA ARG A 64 -2.00 -0.97 -2.31
C ARG A 64 -3.33 -0.28 -2.48
N TYR A 65 -3.40 0.96 -2.03
CA TYR A 65 -4.62 1.75 -2.13
C TYR A 65 -4.31 3.18 -2.52
N ARG A 66 -5.26 3.82 -3.18
CA ARG A 66 -5.20 5.24 -3.49
C ARG A 66 -6.00 6.01 -2.45
N ASP A 67 -5.42 7.06 -1.90
CA ASP A 67 -6.12 7.94 -0.98
C ASP A 67 -6.95 9.02 -1.73
N ARG A 68 -7.61 9.89 -0.98
CA ARG A 68 -8.38 11.00 -1.55
C ARG A 68 -7.51 12.06 -2.23
N ALA A 69 -6.24 12.20 -1.84
CA ALA A 69 -5.29 13.11 -2.47
C ALA A 69 -4.76 12.58 -3.81
N GLY A 70 -5.04 11.30 -4.12
CA GLY A 70 -4.53 10.61 -5.29
C GLY A 70 -3.18 9.95 -5.06
N ASP A 71 -2.65 10.01 -3.83
CA ASP A 71 -1.44 9.33 -3.42
C ASP A 71 -1.70 7.83 -3.37
N THR A 72 -0.76 7.05 -3.86
CA THR A 72 -0.78 5.59 -3.79
C THR A 72 0.05 5.14 -2.58
N HIS A 73 -0.64 4.49 -1.67
CA HIS A 73 -0.13 3.93 -0.44
C HIS A 73 0.15 2.44 -0.60
N HIS A 74 1.11 1.95 0.16
CA HIS A 74 1.33 0.53 0.42
C HIS A 74 1.30 0.35 1.92
N ALA A 75 0.34 -0.43 2.42
CA ALA A 75 0.21 -0.76 3.83
C ALA A 75 0.13 -2.28 4.04
N THR A 76 0.55 -2.72 5.21
CA THR A 76 0.28 -4.08 5.69
C THR A 76 -1.01 -4.06 6.50
N VAL A 77 -1.93 -4.95 6.19
CA VAL A 77 -3.21 -5.07 6.86
C VAL A 77 -3.26 -6.35 7.66
N LYS A 78 -3.56 -6.23 8.95
CA LYS A 78 -3.86 -7.36 9.82
C LYS A 78 -5.37 -7.49 9.95
N THR A 79 -5.87 -8.68 9.65
CA THR A 79 -7.27 -9.04 9.87
C THR A 79 -7.34 -10.12 10.95
N SER A 80 -8.14 -9.86 11.98
CA SER A 80 -8.42 -10.83 13.03
C SER A 80 -9.93 -10.98 13.20
N MET A 81 -10.39 -12.22 13.44
CA MET A 81 -11.81 -12.53 13.61
C MET A 81 -12.47 -11.73 14.74
N PHE A 82 -11.70 -11.35 15.78
CA PHE A 82 -12.21 -10.67 16.97
C PHE A 82 -11.84 -9.19 17.08
N SER A 83 -10.71 -8.75 16.51
CA SER A 83 -10.21 -7.37 16.68
C SER A 83 -10.45 -6.46 15.47
N GLY A 84 -10.84 -7.01 14.31
CA GLY A 84 -11.18 -6.22 13.12
C GLY A 84 -10.02 -6.07 12.13
N VAL A 85 -9.94 -4.90 11.49
CA VAL A 85 -8.97 -4.58 10.42
C VAL A 85 -8.03 -3.48 10.91
N TYR A 86 -6.72 -3.73 10.90
CA TYR A 86 -5.70 -2.77 11.29
C TYR A 86 -4.69 -2.56 10.17
N LEU A 87 -4.41 -1.29 9.83
CA LEU A 87 -3.34 -0.93 8.91
C LEU A 87 -2.08 -0.62 9.71
N THR A 88 -0.95 -1.15 9.24
CA THR A 88 0.39 -0.86 9.78
C THR A 88 1.37 -0.66 8.63
N ASP A 89 2.47 0.05 8.91
CA ASP A 89 3.53 0.33 7.91
C ASP A 89 2.97 1.00 6.65
N ASP A 90 2.07 1.98 6.85
CA ASP A 90 1.50 2.75 5.74
C ASP A 90 2.54 3.75 5.22
N ARG A 91 2.93 3.56 3.96
CA ARG A 91 3.89 4.39 3.25
C ARG A 91 3.35 4.80 1.89
N ILE A 92 3.54 6.07 1.55
CA ILE A 92 3.25 6.58 0.22
C ILE A 92 4.34 6.06 -0.72
N VAL A 93 3.95 5.24 -1.69
CA VAL A 93 4.85 4.67 -2.70
C VAL A 93 4.90 5.56 -3.94
N GLN A 94 3.80 6.23 -4.24
CA GLN A 94 3.73 7.17 -5.35
C GLN A 94 2.81 8.32 -4.93
N ARG A 95 3.35 9.53 -4.86
CA ARG A 95 2.49 10.71 -4.73
C ARG A 95 1.75 10.92 -6.03
N ALA A 96 0.51 11.39 -5.96
CA ALA A 96 -0.15 11.98 -7.11
C ALA A 96 0.85 12.97 -7.69
N SER A 97 1.25 12.75 -8.94
CA SER A 97 2.09 13.69 -9.66
C SER A 97 1.31 15.00 -9.65
N THR A 98 1.69 15.90 -8.75
CA THR A 98 1.43 17.31 -8.96
C THR A 98 2.32 17.64 -10.14
N GLU A 99 1.85 17.34 -11.35
CA GLU A 99 2.26 18.06 -12.54
C GLU A 99 2.00 19.52 -12.18
N GLN A 100 3.03 20.16 -11.65
CA GLN A 100 3.11 21.61 -11.55
C GLN A 100 3.67 22.02 -12.91
N PRO A 101 2.82 22.37 -13.89
CA PRO A 101 3.28 22.78 -15.23
C PRO A 101 4.26 23.96 -15.19
N ASN A 102 4.41 24.62 -14.03
CA ASN A 102 5.29 25.78 -13.81
C ASN A 102 6.57 25.49 -13.03
N ARG A 103 6.79 24.27 -12.51
CA ARG A 103 7.97 24.01 -11.66
C ARG A 103 9.25 23.92 -12.48
N GLU A 104 9.20 23.30 -13.64
CA GLU A 104 10.35 23.23 -14.55
C GLU A 104 10.76 24.61 -15.03
N GLU A 105 9.81 25.43 -15.51
CA GLU A 105 10.09 26.83 -15.89
C GLU A 105 10.65 27.66 -14.71
N SER A 106 10.11 27.48 -13.50
CA SER A 106 10.62 28.16 -12.30
C SER A 106 12.06 27.74 -11.97
N LEU A 107 12.39 26.46 -12.10
CA LEU A 107 13.72 25.92 -11.80
C LEU A 107 14.74 26.37 -12.85
N GLU A 108 14.37 26.41 -14.12
CA GLU A 108 15.21 26.90 -15.21
C GLU A 108 15.50 28.39 -15.06
N TRP A 109 14.48 29.19 -14.73
CA TRP A 109 14.64 30.62 -14.46
C TRP A 109 15.58 30.87 -13.27
N GLU A 110 15.40 30.11 -12.19
CA GLU A 110 16.23 30.24 -10.99
C GLU A 110 17.68 29.80 -11.25
N ASN A 111 17.91 28.73 -12.02
CA ASN A 111 19.25 28.32 -12.45
C ASN A 111 19.95 29.40 -13.28
N ALA A 112 19.23 30.01 -14.22
CA ALA A 112 19.77 31.08 -15.06
C ALA A 112 20.17 32.30 -14.22
N ARG A 113 19.31 32.71 -13.28
CA ARG A 113 19.60 33.80 -12.34
C ARG A 113 20.82 33.50 -11.47
N LEU A 114 20.91 32.29 -10.93
CA LEU A 114 22.02 31.87 -10.06
C LEU A 114 23.35 31.87 -10.82
N ARG A 115 23.36 31.37 -12.07
CA ARG A 115 24.56 31.38 -12.92
C ARG A 115 25.04 32.80 -13.21
N GLN A 116 24.12 33.74 -13.45
CA GLN A 116 24.48 35.15 -13.61
C GLN A 116 25.11 35.72 -12.33
N ARG A 117 24.55 35.41 -11.16
CA ARG A 117 25.07 35.90 -9.88
C ARG A 117 26.44 35.32 -9.55
N VAL A 118 26.68 34.05 -9.86
CA VAL A 118 27.99 33.41 -9.70
C VAL A 118 29.02 34.11 -10.61
N ALA A 119 28.70 34.31 -11.89
CA ALA A 119 29.62 34.96 -12.84
C ALA A 119 29.92 36.43 -12.50
N GLU A 120 29.00 37.13 -11.81
CA GLU A 120 29.23 38.48 -11.29
C GLU A 120 30.19 38.46 -10.10
N LEU A 121 29.95 37.55 -9.14
CA LEU A 121 30.79 37.40 -7.94
C LEU A 121 32.22 36.93 -8.29
N GLU A 122 32.38 36.04 -9.26
CA GLU A 122 33.70 35.62 -9.76
C GLU A 122 34.48 36.83 -10.30
N ARG A 123 33.84 37.68 -11.10
CA ARG A 123 34.46 38.92 -11.62
C ARG A 123 34.78 39.96 -10.56
N GLU A 124 33.99 40.03 -9.49
CA GLU A 124 34.29 40.88 -8.33
C GLU A 124 35.46 40.34 -7.52
N SER A 125 35.62 39.01 -7.43
CA SER A 125 36.73 38.39 -6.69
C SER A 125 38.07 38.44 -7.43
N GLU A 126 38.04 38.58 -8.77
CA GLU A 126 39.23 38.68 -9.63
C GLU A 126 39.76 40.12 -9.77
N ARG A 127 39.07 41.12 -9.23
CA ARG A 127 39.48 42.53 -9.19
C ARG A 127 40.17 42.89 -7.88
#